data_AF-A0A8X6NAB9-F1
#
_entry.id   AF-A0A8X6NAB9-F1
#
_cell.length_a   1.000
_cell.length_b   1.000
_cell.length_c   1.000
_cell.angle_alpha   90.00
_cell.angle_beta   90.00
_cell.angle_gamma   90.00
#
_symmetry.space_group_name_H-M   'P 1'
#
loop_
_entity.id
_entity.type
_entity.pdbx_description
1 polymer ?
#
loop_
_entity_poly.entity_id
_entity_poly.type
_entity_poly.pdbx_seq_one_letter_code
_entity_poly.pdbx_strand_id
1 'polypeptide(L)'
;MSEDGSLNKRISQMLELIQNLKVVGEELKDDYIKVLLLVSVPKSNDTLITALEAMSKKELTSEFIKNKLTVKYNRRREQEQIECFLSKPT
;
A
#
# COMPACT_ATOMS: atom_id res chain seq x y z
N MET A 1 13.71 -6.51 -12.78
CA MET A 1 12.90 -5.46 -12.11
C MET A 1 11.55 -6.08 -11.81
N SER A 2 11.35 -6.57 -10.59
CA SER A 2 10.10 -7.23 -10.19
C SER A 2 8.96 -6.21 -10.18
N GLU A 3 7.77 -6.59 -10.65
CA GLU A 3 6.58 -5.70 -10.65
C GLU A 3 6.28 -5.09 -9.26
N ASP A 4 6.65 -5.79 -8.19
CA ASP A 4 6.53 -5.34 -6.80
C ASP A 4 7.46 -4.17 -6.41
N GLY A 5 8.64 -4.03 -7.04
CA GLY A 5 9.52 -2.89 -6.82
C GLY A 5 8.95 -1.57 -7.38
N SER A 6 8.16 -1.69 -8.45
CA SER A 6 7.40 -0.58 -9.05
C SER A 6 6.19 -0.18 -8.19
N LEU A 7 5.51 -1.18 -7.58
CA LEU A 7 4.34 -1.01 -6.71
C LEU A 7 4.64 -0.12 -5.51
N ASN A 8 5.73 -0.42 -4.78
CA ASN A 8 6.09 0.31 -3.56
C ASN A 8 6.43 1.77 -3.86
N LYS A 9 7.16 2.01 -4.95
CA LYS A 9 7.47 3.35 -5.42
C LYS A 9 6.19 4.14 -5.73
N ARG A 10 5.20 3.48 -6.35
CA ARG A 10 3.93 4.10 -6.72
C ARG A 10 3.05 4.46 -5.51
N ILE A 11 3.00 3.58 -4.49
CA ILE A 11 2.29 3.87 -3.23
C ILE A 11 2.97 5.02 -2.47
N SER A 12 4.29 4.97 -2.32
CA SER A 12 5.04 6.04 -1.65
C SER A 12 4.87 7.40 -2.34
N GLN A 13 4.92 7.43 -3.67
CA GLN A 13 4.66 8.65 -4.45
C GLN A 13 3.25 9.20 -4.22
N MET A 14 2.24 8.35 -4.09
CA MET A 14 0.88 8.82 -3.78
C MET A 14 0.75 9.34 -2.34
N LEU A 15 1.39 8.69 -1.37
CA LEU A 15 1.43 9.16 0.01
C LEU A 15 2.13 10.52 0.13
N GLU A 16 3.23 10.69 -0.57
CA GLU A 16 3.97 11.95 -0.65
C GLU A 16 3.13 13.06 -1.32
N LEU A 17 2.39 12.74 -2.38
CA LEU A 17 1.45 13.68 -3.01
C LEU A 17 0.37 14.16 -2.03
N ILE A 18 -0.25 13.23 -1.29
CA ILE A 18 -1.27 13.56 -0.26
C ILE A 18 -0.66 14.46 0.82
N GLN A 19 0.57 14.15 1.26
CA GLN A 19 1.30 14.96 2.25
C GLN A 19 1.56 16.38 1.72
N ASN A 20 2.02 16.50 0.46
CA ASN A 20 2.31 17.79 -0.16
C ASN A 20 1.05 18.64 -0.36
N LEU A 21 -0.08 18.02 -0.73
CA LEU A 21 -1.39 18.69 -0.81
C LEU A 21 -1.81 19.25 0.55
N LYS A 22 -1.63 18.48 1.63
CA LYS A 22 -1.88 18.95 2.99
C LYS A 22 -0.99 20.15 3.38
N VAL A 23 0.27 20.16 2.97
CA VAL A 23 1.21 21.27 3.26
C VAL A 23 0.76 22.57 2.58
N VAL A 24 0.16 22.52 1.39
CA VAL A 24 -0.36 23.71 0.69
C VAL A 24 -1.78 24.09 1.12
N GLY A 25 -2.34 23.42 2.13
CA GLY A 25 -3.68 23.69 2.66
C GLY A 25 -4.82 22.98 1.92
N GLU A 26 -4.49 22.15 0.93
CA GLU A 26 -5.45 21.37 0.14
C GLU A 26 -5.63 19.98 0.77
N GLU A 27 -6.36 19.91 1.89
CA GLU A 27 -6.61 18.65 2.57
C GLU A 27 -7.69 17.83 1.84
N LEU A 28 -7.29 16.64 1.36
CA LEU A 28 -8.22 15.70 0.75
C LEU A 28 -9.08 15.02 1.83
N LYS A 29 -10.38 14.87 1.55
CA LYS A 29 -11.26 14.05 2.39
C LYS A 29 -10.75 12.60 2.43
N ASP A 30 -10.89 11.96 3.58
CA ASP A 30 -10.47 10.56 3.81
C ASP A 30 -11.02 9.61 2.73
N ASP A 31 -12.26 9.81 2.29
CA ASP A 31 -12.88 9.03 1.21
C ASP A 31 -12.11 9.08 -0.11
N TYR A 32 -11.57 10.25 -0.48
CA TYR A 32 -10.75 10.39 -1.68
C TYR A 32 -9.39 9.74 -1.50
N ILE A 33 -8.79 9.86 -0.32
CA ILE A 33 -7.51 9.22 0.01
C ILE A 33 -7.63 7.69 -0.07
N LYS A 34 -8.74 7.12 0.41
CA LYS A 34 -9.00 5.68 0.35
C LYS A 34 -9.07 5.17 -1.08
N VAL A 35 -9.85 5.85 -1.93
CA VAL A 35 -9.95 5.50 -3.36
C VAL A 35 -8.60 5.62 -4.05
N LEU A 36 -7.87 6.71 -3.78
CA LEU A 36 -6.55 6.94 -4.36
C LEU A 36 -5.56 5.83 -3.98
N LEU A 37 -5.54 5.41 -2.71
CA LEU A 37 -4.72 4.31 -2.24
C LEU A 37 -5.14 2.97 -2.86
N LEU A 38 -6.44 2.67 -2.96
CA LEU A 38 -6.92 1.41 -3.57
C LEU A 38 -6.55 1.32 -5.05
N VAL A 39 -6.69 2.41 -5.81
CA VAL A 39 -6.35 2.46 -7.25
C VAL A 39 -4.83 2.42 -7.49
N SER A 40 -4.03 2.80 -6.49
CA SER A 40 -2.56 2.72 -6.57
C SER A 40 -2.04 1.29 -6.53
N VAL A 41 -2.83 0.37 -5.95
CA VAL A 41 -2.50 -1.04 -5.81
C VAL A 41 -2.74 -1.76 -7.15
N PRO A 42 -1.77 -2.51 -7.70
CA PRO A 42 -1.95 -3.27 -8.93
C PRO A 42 -2.91 -4.44 -8.74
N LYS A 43 -3.56 -4.81 -9.85
CA LYS A 43 -4.60 -5.86 -9.93
C LYS A 43 -4.13 -7.24 -9.44
N SER A 44 -2.82 -7.51 -9.40
CA SER A 44 -2.27 -8.73 -8.78
C SER A 44 -2.58 -8.86 -7.28
N ASN A 45 -3.02 -7.78 -6.63
CA ASN A 45 -3.52 -7.77 -5.25
C ASN A 45 -5.04 -7.64 -5.18
N ASP A 46 -5.78 -8.02 -6.23
CA ASP A 46 -7.24 -7.93 -6.30
C ASP A 46 -7.92 -8.53 -5.05
N THR A 47 -7.41 -9.63 -4.50
CA THR A 47 -7.96 -10.21 -3.25
C THR A 47 -7.86 -9.24 -2.05
N LEU A 48 -6.81 -8.43 -1.97
CA LEU A 48 -6.66 -7.41 -0.93
C LEU A 48 -7.61 -6.24 -1.17
N ILE A 49 -7.76 -5.83 -2.43
CA ILE A 49 -8.69 -4.76 -2.83
C ILE A 49 -10.12 -5.19 -2.52
N THR A 50 -10.55 -6.37 -2.95
CA THR A 50 -11.88 -6.93 -2.67
C THR A 50 -12.13 -7.07 -1.16
N ALA A 51 -11.13 -7.52 -0.38
CA ALA A 51 -11.28 -7.61 1.07
C ALA A 51 -11.42 -6.24 1.74
N LEU A 52 -10.72 -5.21 1.24
CA LEU A 52 -10.84 -3.84 1.71
C LEU A 52 -12.15 -3.19 1.28
N GLU A 53 -12.64 -3.47 0.07
CA GLU A 53 -13.94 -3.00 -0.43
C GLU A 53 -15.13 -3.64 0.29
N ALA A 54 -14.98 -4.88 0.75
CA ALA A 54 -16.00 -5.60 1.51
C ALA A 54 -16.08 -5.17 2.99
N MET A 55 -15.09 -4.42 3.50
CA MET A 55 -15.12 -3.87 4.86
C MET A 55 -16.10 -2.69 4.95
N SER A 56 -16.75 -2.56 6.11
CA SER A 56 -17.72 -1.49 6.31
C SER A 56 -17.08 -0.10 6.16
N LYS A 57 -17.81 0.86 5.59
CA LYS A 57 -17.33 2.26 5.43
C LYS A 57 -16.84 2.91 6.73
N LYS A 58 -17.31 2.43 7.89
CA LYS A 58 -16.91 2.92 9.22
C LYS A 58 -15.53 2.42 9.67
N GLU A 59 -15.13 1.23 9.23
CA GLU A 59 -13.85 0.62 9.61
C GLU A 59 -12.76 0.89 8.58
N LEU A 60 -13.16 1.17 7.34
CA LEU A 60 -12.27 1.51 6.25
C LEU A 60 -11.89 3.01 6.33
N THR A 61 -10.83 3.31 7.07
CA THR A 61 -10.16 4.63 7.10
C THR A 61 -8.90 4.62 6.24
N SER A 62 -8.45 5.78 5.75
CA SER A 62 -7.19 5.85 4.99
C SER A 62 -6.00 5.35 5.81
N GLU A 63 -5.99 5.58 7.11
CA GLU A 63 -4.96 5.09 8.04
C GLU A 63 -4.97 3.56 8.16
N PHE A 64 -6.15 2.94 8.21
CA PHE A 64 -6.26 1.48 8.20
C PHE A 64 -5.70 0.87 6.92
N ILE A 65 -6.03 1.46 5.76
CA ILE A 65 -5.50 1.01 4.46
C ILE A 65 -3.98 1.17 4.41
N LYS A 66 -3.44 2.32 4.84
CA LYS A 66 -1.98 2.56 4.93
C LYS A 66 -1.28 1.52 5.80
N ASN A 67 -1.83 1.23 6.98
CA ASN A 67 -1.25 0.25 7.90
C ASN A 67 -1.31 -1.17 7.33
N LYS A 68 -2.42 -1.58 6.71
CA LYS A 68 -2.53 -2.90 6.07
C LYS A 68 -1.54 -3.07 4.92
N LEU A 69 -1.38 -2.05 4.09
CA LEU A 69 -0.43 -2.07 2.98
C LEU A 69 1.01 -2.15 3.49
N THR A 70 1.36 -1.36 4.51
CA THR A 70 2.68 -1.35 5.15
C THR A 70 3.02 -2.70 5.80
N VAL A 71 2.07 -3.31 6.52
CA VAL A 71 2.26 -4.63 7.16
C VAL A 71 2.45 -5.74 6.11
N LYS A 72 1.67 -5.72 5.03
CA LYS A 72 1.83 -6.68 3.93
C LYS A 72 3.21 -6.54 3.28
N TYR A 73 3.68 -5.31 3.11
CA TYR A 73 5.02 -4.97 2.62
C TYR A 73 6.14 -5.52 3.52
N ASN A 74 6.07 -5.27 4.83
CA ASN A 74 7.10 -5.73 5.76
C ASN A 74 7.20 -7.27 5.79
N ARG A 75 6.06 -7.98 5.82
CA ARG A 75 6.05 -9.45 5.73
C ARG A 75 6.67 -9.98 4.44
N ARG A 76 6.42 -9.32 3.31
CA ARG A 76 6.98 -9.75 2.02
C ARG A 76 8.49 -9.54 1.98
N ARG A 77 8.97 -8.40 2.49
CA ARG A 77 10.41 -8.13 2.64
C ARG A 77 11.11 -9.10 3.58
N GLU A 78 10.47 -9.50 4.67
CA GLU A 78 11.00 -10.52 5.58
C GLU A 78 11.11 -11.87 4.86
N GLN A 79 10.10 -12.27 4.09
CA GLN A 79 10.11 -13.50 3.29
C GLN A 79 11.20 -13.48 2.20
N GLU A 80 11.32 -12.40 1.44
CA GLU A 80 12.36 -12.25 0.40
C GLU A 80 13.77 -12.26 1.01
N GLN A 81 13.97 -11.64 2.17
CA GLN A 81 15.24 -11.68 2.89
C GLN A 81 15.57 -13.10 3.40
N ILE A 82 14.57 -13.83 3.91
CA ILE A 82 14.73 -15.21 4.36
C ILE A 82 15.05 -16.13 3.18
N GLU A 83 14.34 -16.04 2.06
CA GLU A 83 14.61 -16.85 0.86
C GLU A 83 15.99 -16.52 0.25
N CYS A 84 16.40 -15.24 0.24
CA CYS A 84 17.74 -14.84 -0.18
C CYS A 84 18.83 -15.41 0.75
N PHE A 85 18.56 -15.52 2.05
CA PHE A 85 19.50 -16.10 3.00
C PHE A 85 19.61 -17.63 2.85
N LEU A 86 18.49 -18.31 2.58
CA LEU A 86 18.41 -19.76 2.42
C LEU A 86 18.90 -20.26 1.05
N SER A 87 18.99 -19.39 0.04
CA SER A 87 19.50 -19.74 -1.30
C SER A 87 21.01 -19.57 -1.47
N LYS A 88 21.74 -19.14 -0.43
CA LYS A 88 23.21 -19.10 -0.47
C LYS A 88 23.78 -20.52 -0.35
N PRO A 89 24.58 -21.00 -1.31
CA PRO A 89 25.21 -22.31 -1.19
C PRO A 89 26.24 -22.28 -0.05
N THR A 90 26.21 -23.32 0.80
CA THR A 90 27.22 -23.62 1.80
C THR A 90 28.57 -23.94 1.19
#